data_AF-A0A5P2AVG6-F1
#
_entry.id   AF-A0A5P2AVG6-F1
#
_cell.length_a   1.000
_cell.length_b   1.000
_cell.length_c   1.000
_cell.angle_alpha   90.00
_cell.angle_beta   90.00
_cell.angle_gamma   90.00
#
_symmetry.space_group_name_H-M   'P 1'
#
loop_
_entity.id
_entity.type
_entity.pdbx_description
1 polymer ?
#
loop_
_entity_poly.entity_id
_entity_poly.type
_entity_poly.pdbx_seq_one_letter_code
_entity_poly.pdbx_strand_id
1 'polypeptide(L)'
;MTQIIKGGNLPLSGEPMRVAVVRRAGGPGEPQVDAAALLVAADGTVRGTEDLVFYNQPEHAGSGVRLSGSAHREGGVLADWLEIDPGRVEPSVDRIVVAASCDDATFGEVTGLYLRAVSATTGEQLALYAVEDATTETAILLAEFYRRGGGWKFRAVGQGYDSGLPGLAKDFGFLVPEVPEVPETPGAPEAPEALDIPEVPQAPEVPEAPEESAVPAPAPLATGGVRPAHGNPWLSVPSHFLPPLGVPLARCNDLPAQMGPEFAPVEFSGRGKEDVEPDFVLPKGFVAVDVLKEGAGYIEVVTLTIRGRRWRQVMSSRLPDLHGVGVFAHDGQSPLRLRVDAERQAAWTIRLRPVSTLRSFEGAGPVEGYGPEVLAHTGDETDVAYRFQGDKDKEGYFSVEAHRRGGHWEYAFGRRHRGRGSGAVPRGPRLLVVEATGGWSMEAREPRFAGFWTRR
;
A
#
# COMPACT_ATOMS: atom_id res chain seq x y z
N MET A 1 24.38 13.77 -15.60
CA MET A 1 23.15 12.96 -15.73
C MET A 1 23.22 12.24 -17.05
N THR A 2 23.26 10.90 -17.05
CA THR A 2 23.32 10.13 -18.30
C THR A 2 21.91 9.99 -18.86
N GLN A 3 21.59 10.80 -19.86
CA GLN A 3 20.37 10.66 -20.66
C GLN A 3 20.69 9.76 -21.85
N ILE A 4 19.79 8.83 -22.15
CA ILE A 4 19.93 7.90 -23.25
C ILE A 4 18.76 8.09 -24.21
N ILE A 5 19.02 7.88 -25.51
CA ILE A 5 17.99 7.86 -26.55
C ILE A 5 17.56 6.42 -26.83
N LYS A 6 16.41 6.26 -27.49
CA LYS A 6 15.93 4.98 -27.99
C LYS A 6 17.02 4.25 -28.78
N GLY A 7 17.25 2.97 -28.47
CA GLY A 7 18.32 2.15 -29.05
C GLY A 7 19.71 2.34 -28.44
N GLY A 8 19.93 3.40 -27.65
CA GLY A 8 21.20 3.66 -26.97
C GLY A 8 21.52 2.59 -25.91
N ASN A 9 22.80 2.35 -25.66
CA ASN A 9 23.26 1.40 -24.64
C ASN A 9 24.45 1.95 -23.84
N LEU A 10 24.58 1.50 -22.59
CA LEU A 10 25.69 1.84 -21.69
C LEU A 10 26.12 0.64 -20.84
N PRO A 11 27.39 0.55 -20.42
CA PRO A 11 27.84 -0.47 -19.48
C PRO A 11 27.31 -0.19 -18.08
N LEU A 12 27.07 -1.25 -17.30
CA LEU A 12 26.71 -1.19 -15.89
C LEU A 12 27.82 -1.81 -15.04
N SER A 13 28.00 -1.29 -13.83
CA SER A 13 28.97 -1.79 -12.83
C SER A 13 28.59 -3.16 -12.25
N GLY A 14 27.36 -3.63 -12.48
CA GLY A 14 26.81 -4.87 -11.90
C GLY A 14 26.34 -4.71 -10.46
N GLU A 15 26.38 -3.51 -9.89
CA GLU A 15 25.85 -3.22 -8.56
C GLU A 15 24.31 -3.23 -8.53
N PRO A 16 23.69 -3.42 -7.35
CA PRO A 16 22.24 -3.30 -7.21
C PRO A 16 21.75 -1.90 -7.59
N MET A 17 20.61 -1.84 -8.27
CA MET A 17 20.00 -0.61 -8.77
C MET A 17 18.50 -0.55 -8.50
N ARG A 18 17.98 0.67 -8.46
CA ARG A 18 16.55 0.96 -8.46
C ARG A 18 16.16 1.56 -9.79
N VAL A 19 15.13 1.01 -10.41
CA VAL A 19 14.59 1.43 -11.70
C VAL A 19 13.19 1.96 -11.48
N ALA A 20 12.93 3.20 -11.86
CA ALA A 20 11.60 3.79 -11.79
C ALA A 20 10.99 3.89 -13.18
N VAL A 21 9.75 3.42 -13.34
CA VAL A 21 8.88 3.77 -14.45
C VAL A 21 8.02 4.93 -13.98
N VAL A 22 8.35 6.12 -14.48
CA VAL A 22 7.79 7.39 -14.00
C VAL A 22 6.85 7.97 -15.03
N ARG A 23 5.76 8.57 -14.56
CA ARG A 23 4.71 9.23 -15.35
C ARG A 23 4.12 10.38 -14.54
N ARG A 24 3.37 11.28 -15.16
CA ARG A 24 2.56 12.23 -14.38
C ARG A 24 1.46 11.48 -13.61
N ALA A 25 1.20 11.94 -12.39
CA ALA A 25 0.10 11.49 -11.57
C ALA A 25 -1.17 12.17 -12.07
N GLY A 26 -2.17 11.36 -12.38
CA GLY A 26 -3.38 11.84 -13.00
C GLY A 26 -4.56 12.01 -12.06
N GLY A 27 -5.42 12.97 -12.40
CA GLY A 27 -6.76 13.09 -11.81
C GLY A 27 -7.71 11.98 -12.29
N PRO A 28 -9.01 12.08 -11.97
CA PRO A 28 -10.02 11.14 -12.49
C PRO A 28 -9.98 11.06 -14.03
N GLY A 29 -9.77 9.86 -14.58
CA GLY A 29 -9.80 9.60 -16.03
C GLY A 29 -8.44 9.51 -16.74
N GLU A 30 -7.31 9.59 -16.04
CA GLU A 30 -5.98 9.41 -16.65
C GLU A 30 -5.53 7.94 -16.69
N PRO A 31 -4.70 7.54 -17.69
CA PRO A 31 -4.29 6.15 -17.90
C PRO A 31 -3.60 5.51 -16.68
N GLN A 32 -4.09 4.34 -16.26
CA GLN A 32 -3.38 3.48 -15.33
C GLN A 32 -2.26 2.76 -16.08
N VAL A 33 -1.03 2.91 -15.59
CA VAL A 33 0.16 2.23 -16.13
C VAL A 33 0.65 1.24 -15.07
N ASP A 34 0.82 0.00 -15.46
CA ASP A 34 1.36 -1.06 -14.63
C ASP A 34 2.72 -1.51 -15.15
N ALA A 35 3.77 -1.34 -14.33
CA ALA A 35 5.13 -1.76 -14.67
C ALA A 35 5.39 -3.23 -14.33
N ALA A 36 6.18 -3.89 -15.17
CA ALA A 36 6.61 -5.27 -14.99
C ALA A 36 8.09 -5.46 -15.38
N ALA A 37 8.71 -6.50 -14.83
CA ALA A 37 9.99 -7.03 -15.29
C ALA A 37 9.84 -8.48 -15.75
N LEU A 38 10.52 -8.83 -16.84
CA LEU A 38 10.55 -10.17 -17.40
C LEU A 38 12.00 -10.67 -17.38
N LEU A 39 12.20 -11.85 -16.83
CA LEU A 39 13.50 -12.52 -16.79
C LEU A 39 13.61 -13.47 -17.98
N VAL A 40 14.49 -13.11 -18.90
CA VAL A 40 14.53 -13.69 -20.23
C VAL A 40 15.79 -14.52 -20.38
N ALA A 41 15.60 -15.78 -20.77
CA ALA A 41 16.68 -16.72 -21.05
C ALA A 41 17.37 -16.43 -22.39
N ALA A 42 18.41 -17.19 -22.69
CA ALA A 42 19.23 -17.04 -23.89
C ALA A 42 18.44 -17.21 -25.21
N ASP A 43 17.34 -17.98 -25.18
CA ASP A 43 16.44 -18.19 -26.32
C ASP A 43 15.52 -17.00 -26.61
N GLY A 44 15.53 -15.98 -25.74
CA GLY A 44 14.71 -14.79 -25.87
C GLY A 44 13.33 -14.87 -25.25
N THR A 45 13.01 -15.97 -24.54
CA THR A 45 11.74 -16.16 -23.84
C THR A 45 11.91 -16.24 -22.33
N VAL A 46 10.83 -16.09 -21.59
CA VAL A 46 10.77 -16.43 -20.17
C VAL A 46 10.65 -17.96 -20.02
N ARG A 47 11.19 -18.53 -18.95
CA ARG A 47 11.18 -20.00 -18.76
C ARG A 47 9.87 -20.52 -18.18
N GLY A 48 9.12 -19.63 -17.53
CA GLY A 48 7.84 -19.89 -16.92
C GLY A 48 7.23 -18.62 -16.32
N THR A 49 6.07 -18.74 -15.70
CA THR A 49 5.38 -17.60 -15.06
C THR A 49 6.16 -17.04 -13.88
N GLU A 50 7.03 -17.84 -13.26
CA GLU A 50 7.95 -17.44 -12.19
C GLU A 50 8.91 -16.32 -12.62
N ASP A 51 9.25 -16.26 -13.92
CA ASP A 51 10.14 -15.26 -14.54
C ASP A 51 9.46 -13.89 -14.77
N LEU A 52 8.20 -13.77 -14.39
CA LEU A 52 7.43 -12.52 -14.47
C LEU A 52 7.41 -11.83 -13.11
N VAL A 53 7.80 -10.57 -13.07
CA VAL A 53 7.74 -9.72 -11.87
C VAL A 53 6.78 -8.58 -12.14
N PHE A 54 5.64 -8.57 -11.45
CA PHE A 54 4.56 -7.59 -11.63
C PHE A 54 3.74 -7.48 -10.34
N TYR A 55 2.71 -6.64 -10.30
CA TYR A 55 1.99 -6.34 -9.05
C TYR A 55 1.43 -7.57 -8.31
N ASN A 56 1.06 -8.65 -9.01
CA ASN A 56 0.54 -9.89 -8.40
C ASN A 56 1.63 -10.93 -8.10
N GLN A 57 2.83 -10.73 -8.63
CA GLN A 57 4.02 -11.54 -8.38
C GLN A 57 5.22 -10.59 -8.23
N PRO A 58 5.32 -9.86 -7.10
CA PRO A 58 6.21 -8.70 -7.01
C PRO A 58 7.68 -9.08 -6.87
N GLU A 59 8.05 -10.34 -6.68
CA GLU A 59 9.45 -10.75 -6.53
C GLU A 59 9.71 -12.06 -7.26
N HIS A 60 10.86 -12.15 -7.92
CA HIS A 60 11.36 -13.39 -8.48
C HIS A 60 12.25 -14.11 -7.45
N ALA A 61 11.89 -15.34 -7.08
CA ALA A 61 12.49 -16.10 -5.99
C ALA A 61 14.02 -16.35 -6.13
N GLY A 62 14.59 -16.24 -7.33
CA GLY A 62 15.98 -16.59 -7.63
C GLY A 62 16.88 -15.51 -8.25
N SER A 63 16.46 -14.25 -8.42
CA SER A 63 17.18 -13.33 -9.33
C SER A 63 17.45 -11.93 -8.82
N GLY A 64 17.05 -11.59 -7.59
CA GLY A 64 17.23 -10.24 -7.07
C GLY A 64 16.46 -9.16 -7.86
N VAL A 65 15.41 -9.56 -8.59
CA VAL A 65 14.48 -8.66 -9.27
C VAL A 65 13.17 -8.60 -8.48
N ARG A 66 12.76 -7.38 -8.12
CA ARG A 66 11.54 -7.13 -7.34
C ARG A 66 10.85 -5.84 -7.77
N LEU A 67 9.53 -5.81 -7.77
CA LEU A 67 8.68 -4.62 -7.81
C LEU A 67 8.39 -4.15 -6.37
N SER A 68 8.84 -2.95 -6.03
CA SER A 68 8.74 -2.34 -4.70
C SER A 68 7.52 -1.41 -4.55
N GLY A 69 6.64 -1.36 -5.56
CA GLY A 69 5.36 -0.64 -5.55
C GLY A 69 5.39 0.76 -6.17
N SER A 70 4.22 1.41 -6.18
CA SER A 70 3.97 2.74 -6.76
C SER A 70 4.08 3.84 -5.70
N ALA A 71 4.82 4.90 -5.99
CA ALA A 71 4.94 6.07 -5.11
C ALA A 71 4.48 7.36 -5.82
N HIS A 72 3.69 8.16 -5.11
CA HIS A 72 3.36 9.53 -5.53
C HIS A 72 4.45 10.49 -5.04
N ARG A 73 4.94 11.37 -5.93
CA ARG A 73 5.87 12.46 -5.60
C ARG A 73 5.18 13.81 -5.72
N GLU A 74 5.71 14.77 -4.96
CA GLU A 74 5.37 16.20 -5.03
C GLU A 74 5.53 16.70 -6.47
N GLY A 75 4.54 17.42 -6.99
CA GLY A 75 4.47 17.86 -8.39
C GLY A 75 3.63 16.98 -9.33
N GLY A 76 2.83 16.05 -8.79
CA GLY A 76 1.91 15.25 -9.60
C GLY A 76 2.65 14.25 -10.48
N VAL A 77 3.52 13.44 -9.87
CA VAL A 77 4.31 12.40 -10.56
C VAL A 77 4.12 11.07 -9.84
N LEU A 78 3.84 10.02 -10.61
CA LEU A 78 3.72 8.62 -10.18
C LEU A 78 4.94 7.84 -10.62
N ALA A 79 5.43 6.93 -9.79
CA ALA A 79 6.56 6.08 -10.13
C ALA A 79 6.39 4.66 -9.59
N ASP A 80 6.46 3.67 -10.48
CA ASP A 80 6.58 2.25 -10.10
C ASP A 80 8.05 1.90 -10.00
N TRP A 81 8.47 1.41 -8.83
CA TRP A 81 9.87 1.12 -8.55
C TRP A 81 10.17 -0.36 -8.65
N LEU A 82 11.18 -0.71 -9.43
CA LEU A 82 11.81 -2.02 -9.44
C LEU A 82 13.19 -1.96 -8.78
N GLU A 83 13.54 -3.00 -8.06
CA GLU A 83 14.87 -3.29 -7.55
C GLU A 83 15.46 -4.41 -8.39
N ILE A 84 16.69 -4.20 -8.89
CA ILE A 84 17.41 -5.18 -9.68
C ILE A 84 18.81 -5.32 -9.09
N ASP A 85 19.17 -6.52 -8.64
CA ASP A 85 20.53 -6.89 -8.23
C ASP A 85 21.15 -7.83 -9.27
N PRO A 86 21.90 -7.30 -10.26
CA PRO A 86 22.48 -8.10 -11.33
C PRO A 86 23.47 -9.17 -10.84
N GLY A 87 24.03 -9.03 -9.63
CA GLY A 87 24.92 -10.00 -9.01
C GLY A 87 24.19 -11.22 -8.44
N ARG A 88 22.88 -11.10 -8.18
CA ARG A 88 22.02 -12.19 -7.71
C ARG A 88 21.23 -12.86 -8.84
N VAL A 89 21.29 -12.33 -10.05
CA VAL A 89 20.65 -12.92 -11.22
C VAL A 89 21.37 -14.20 -11.60
N GLU A 90 20.64 -15.31 -11.57
CA GLU A 90 21.15 -16.62 -11.93
C GLU A 90 21.65 -16.70 -13.39
N PRO A 91 22.62 -17.59 -13.70
CA PRO A 91 23.24 -17.64 -15.01
C PRO A 91 22.32 -17.99 -16.18
N SER A 92 21.17 -18.62 -15.91
CA SER A 92 20.16 -18.96 -16.93
C SER A 92 19.37 -17.76 -17.42
N VAL A 93 19.45 -16.61 -16.75
CA VAL A 93 18.83 -15.35 -17.16
C VAL A 93 19.88 -14.46 -17.84
N ASP A 94 19.68 -14.22 -19.13
CA ASP A 94 20.56 -13.40 -19.95
C ASP A 94 20.13 -11.94 -20.00
N ARG A 95 18.82 -11.69 -19.84
CA ARG A 95 18.25 -10.34 -19.90
C ARG A 95 17.15 -10.14 -18.87
N ILE A 96 17.05 -8.93 -18.36
CA ILE A 96 15.89 -8.44 -17.60
C ILE A 96 15.26 -7.34 -18.43
N VAL A 97 14.04 -7.57 -18.88
CA VAL A 97 13.27 -6.62 -19.67
C VAL A 97 12.34 -5.85 -18.73
N VAL A 98 12.31 -4.53 -18.82
CA VAL A 98 11.33 -3.69 -18.12
C VAL A 98 10.28 -3.24 -19.11
N ALA A 99 9.03 -3.60 -18.83
CA ALA A 99 7.86 -3.31 -19.64
C ALA A 99 6.80 -2.57 -18.83
N ALA A 100 5.83 -1.98 -19.51
CA ALA A 100 4.63 -1.42 -18.91
C ALA A 100 3.41 -1.67 -19.80
N SER A 101 2.23 -1.76 -19.19
CA SER A 101 0.94 -1.88 -19.90
C SER A 101 -0.11 -0.92 -19.36
N CYS A 102 -1.10 -0.62 -20.20
CA CYS A 102 -2.31 0.11 -19.88
C CYS A 102 -3.53 -0.76 -20.28
N ASP A 103 -4.53 -0.88 -19.40
CA ASP A 103 -5.71 -1.71 -19.69
C ASP A 103 -6.78 -0.94 -20.48
N ASP A 104 -7.04 0.32 -20.10
CA ASP A 104 -8.15 1.12 -20.65
C ASP A 104 -7.71 2.36 -21.45
N ALA A 105 -6.43 2.43 -21.85
CA ALA A 105 -5.85 3.60 -22.51
C ALA A 105 -4.61 3.26 -23.34
N THR A 106 -4.14 4.24 -24.12
CA THR A 106 -2.93 4.14 -24.94
C THR A 106 -1.74 4.87 -24.31
N PHE A 107 -0.52 4.46 -24.64
CA PHE A 107 0.69 5.13 -24.15
C PHE A 107 0.87 6.54 -24.72
N GLY A 108 0.20 6.90 -25.83
CA GLY A 108 0.13 8.27 -26.32
C GLY A 108 -0.64 9.22 -25.40
N GLU A 109 -1.49 8.70 -24.52
CA GLU A 109 -2.22 9.47 -23.51
C GLU A 109 -1.44 9.61 -22.19
N VAL A 110 -0.38 8.81 -22.00
CA VAL A 110 0.45 8.83 -20.79
C VAL A 110 1.43 10.00 -20.84
N THR A 111 1.18 11.03 -20.03
CA THR A 111 2.02 12.23 -20.01
C THR A 111 3.30 12.02 -19.18
N GLY A 112 4.44 12.39 -19.74
CA GLY A 112 5.72 12.44 -19.02
C GLY A 112 6.27 11.07 -18.64
N LEU A 113 6.08 10.07 -19.52
CA LEU A 113 6.61 8.73 -19.33
C LEU A 113 8.14 8.69 -19.50
N TYR A 114 8.85 8.21 -18.48
CA TYR A 114 10.28 7.95 -18.57
C TYR A 114 10.72 6.83 -17.63
N LEU A 115 11.77 6.12 -18.03
CA LEU A 115 12.47 5.15 -17.18
C LEU A 115 13.72 5.79 -16.59
N ARG A 116 13.91 5.65 -15.27
CA ARG A 116 15.11 6.13 -14.57
C ARG A 116 15.75 5.01 -13.76
N ALA A 117 16.99 4.66 -14.08
CA ALA A 117 17.80 3.75 -13.28
C ALA A 117 18.78 4.55 -12.40
N VAL A 118 18.85 4.22 -11.12
CA VAL A 118 19.78 4.78 -10.14
C VAL A 118 20.52 3.68 -9.39
N SER A 119 21.78 3.91 -9.00
CA SER A 119 22.50 3.00 -8.10
C SER A 119 21.75 2.92 -6.76
N ALA A 120 21.54 1.71 -6.26
CA ALA A 120 20.97 1.50 -4.93
C ALA A 120 21.97 1.91 -3.82
N THR A 121 23.27 1.82 -4.12
CA THR A 121 24.36 2.14 -3.19
C THR A 121 24.55 3.66 -3.04
N THR A 122 24.69 4.38 -4.16
CA THR A 122 25.08 5.79 -4.15
C THR A 122 23.91 6.74 -4.44
N GLY A 123 22.82 6.23 -5.02
CA GLY A 123 21.71 7.04 -5.52
C GLY A 123 22.02 7.79 -6.82
N GLU A 124 23.22 7.59 -7.41
CA GLU A 124 23.60 8.21 -8.67
C GLU A 124 22.72 7.71 -9.81
N GLN A 125 22.37 8.60 -10.75
CA GLN A 125 21.63 8.23 -11.95
C GLN A 125 22.53 7.49 -12.94
N LEU A 126 22.22 6.23 -13.17
CA LEU A 126 22.90 5.37 -14.14
C LEU A 126 22.34 5.60 -15.55
N ALA A 127 21.02 5.70 -15.67
CA ALA A 127 20.35 5.92 -16.94
C ALA A 127 19.04 6.70 -16.75
N LEU A 128 18.70 7.51 -17.74
CA LEU A 128 17.39 8.15 -17.89
C LEU A 128 16.97 8.05 -19.35
N TYR A 129 15.84 7.42 -19.61
CA TYR A 129 15.25 7.26 -20.93
C TYR A 129 13.84 7.85 -20.92
N ALA A 130 13.63 8.94 -21.67
CA ALA A 130 12.30 9.50 -21.87
C ALA A 130 11.61 8.82 -23.06
N VAL A 131 10.33 8.50 -22.91
CA VAL A 131 9.49 7.98 -23.99
C VAL A 131 8.73 9.17 -24.57
N GLU A 132 9.06 9.52 -25.81
CA GLU A 132 8.50 10.70 -26.50
C GLU A 132 7.74 10.33 -27.78
N ASP A 133 7.85 9.06 -28.21
CA ASP A 133 7.36 8.55 -29.49
C ASP A 133 6.25 7.49 -29.34
N ALA A 134 5.65 7.37 -28.16
CA ALA A 134 4.51 6.48 -27.94
C ALA A 134 3.21 7.04 -28.54
N THR A 135 2.39 6.15 -29.09
CA THR A 135 1.17 6.49 -29.83
C THR A 135 0.00 5.59 -29.41
N THR A 136 -0.42 4.65 -30.25
CA THR A 136 -1.61 3.82 -30.07
C THR A 136 -1.39 2.58 -29.21
N GLU A 137 -0.16 2.35 -28.77
CA GLU A 137 0.22 1.10 -28.12
C GLU A 137 -0.32 1.01 -26.69
N THR A 138 -0.74 -0.18 -26.26
CA THR A 138 -1.26 -0.44 -24.91
C THR A 138 -0.28 -1.28 -24.05
N ALA A 139 0.82 -1.73 -24.65
CA ALA A 139 2.01 -2.23 -23.95
C ALA A 139 3.29 -1.64 -24.55
N ILE A 140 4.31 -1.43 -23.73
CA ILE A 140 5.60 -0.90 -24.17
C ILE A 140 6.76 -1.59 -23.45
N LEU A 141 7.80 -1.95 -24.20
CA LEU A 141 9.09 -2.39 -23.69
C LEU A 141 9.99 -1.16 -23.55
N LEU A 142 10.24 -0.73 -22.31
CA LEU A 142 10.98 0.49 -22.00
C LEU A 142 12.48 0.29 -22.17
N ALA A 143 13.02 -0.75 -21.54
CA ALA A 143 14.45 -1.03 -21.52
C ALA A 143 14.77 -2.51 -21.31
N GLU A 144 16.00 -2.89 -21.66
CA GLU A 144 16.57 -4.19 -21.31
C GLU A 144 17.92 -4.02 -20.58
N PHE A 145 18.11 -4.80 -19.53
CA PHE A 145 19.39 -5.06 -18.89
C PHE A 145 19.88 -6.40 -19.43
N TYR A 146 21.07 -6.49 -19.99
CA TYR A 146 21.53 -7.71 -20.65
C TYR A 146 23.01 -8.00 -20.39
N ARG A 147 23.36 -9.29 -20.36
CA ARG A 147 24.76 -9.73 -20.24
C ARG A 147 25.50 -9.55 -21.56
N ARG A 148 26.69 -8.95 -21.52
CA ARG A 148 27.62 -8.90 -22.67
C ARG A 148 29.05 -8.74 -22.18
N GLY A 149 29.95 -9.57 -22.68
CA GLY A 149 31.39 -9.46 -22.40
C GLY A 149 31.75 -9.63 -20.91
N GLY A 150 31.01 -10.48 -20.19
CA GLY A 150 31.25 -10.75 -18.76
C GLY A 150 30.65 -9.73 -17.80
N GLY A 151 29.93 -8.71 -18.28
CA GLY A 151 29.24 -7.73 -17.46
C GLY A 151 27.81 -7.46 -17.93
N TRP A 152 27.09 -6.63 -17.17
CA TRP A 152 25.75 -6.17 -17.51
C TRP A 152 25.80 -4.86 -18.30
N LYS A 153 24.85 -4.70 -19.22
CA LYS A 153 24.64 -3.48 -19.99
C LYS A 153 23.18 -3.09 -19.93
N PHE A 154 22.93 -1.80 -20.00
CA PHE A 154 21.60 -1.24 -20.16
C PHE A 154 21.36 -0.85 -21.62
N ARG A 155 20.15 -1.03 -22.12
CA ARG A 155 19.69 -0.49 -23.41
C ARG A 155 18.29 0.10 -23.28
N ALA A 156 18.10 1.31 -23.77
CA ALA A 156 16.78 1.87 -23.99
C ALA A 156 16.16 1.28 -25.26
N VAL A 157 14.93 0.82 -25.19
CA VAL A 157 14.29 0.08 -26.29
C VAL A 157 13.11 0.85 -26.87
N GLY A 158 12.13 1.23 -26.04
CA GLY A 158 10.95 2.00 -26.46
C GLY A 158 10.09 1.32 -27.52
N GLN A 159 9.97 -0.02 -27.49
CA GLN A 159 9.16 -0.76 -28.46
C GLN A 159 7.73 -0.87 -27.95
N GLY A 160 6.79 -0.22 -28.63
CA GLY A 160 5.37 -0.35 -28.36
C GLY A 160 4.75 -1.60 -29.02
N TYR A 161 3.62 -2.05 -28.48
CA TYR A 161 2.80 -3.13 -28.98
C TYR A 161 1.34 -2.65 -29.12
N ASP A 162 0.86 -2.50 -30.34
CA ASP A 162 -0.55 -2.20 -30.62
C ASP A 162 -1.48 -3.32 -30.16
N SER A 163 -1.01 -4.57 -30.23
CA SER A 163 -1.71 -5.74 -29.70
C SER A 163 -1.61 -5.86 -28.17
N GLY A 164 -1.06 -4.85 -27.49
CA GLY A 164 -0.94 -4.78 -26.05
C GLY A 164 -0.14 -5.90 -25.40
N LEU A 165 -0.49 -6.20 -24.15
CA LEU A 165 0.12 -7.27 -23.37
C LEU A 165 0.09 -8.64 -24.08
N PRO A 166 -0.98 -9.04 -24.82
CA PRO A 166 -0.97 -10.27 -25.62
C PRO A 166 0.16 -10.36 -26.65
N GLY A 167 0.49 -9.25 -27.33
CA GLY A 167 1.61 -9.22 -28.28
C GLY A 167 2.96 -9.39 -27.60
N LEU A 168 3.14 -8.65 -26.50
CA LEU A 168 4.35 -8.75 -25.67
C LEU A 168 4.50 -10.17 -25.11
N ALA A 169 3.40 -10.79 -24.66
CA ALA A 169 3.37 -12.15 -24.14
C ALA A 169 3.80 -13.18 -25.18
N LYS A 170 3.32 -13.03 -26.42
CA LYS A 170 3.73 -13.87 -27.54
C LYS A 170 5.23 -13.77 -27.83
N ASP A 171 5.77 -12.55 -27.85
CA ASP A 171 7.19 -12.34 -28.17
C ASP A 171 8.14 -12.88 -27.10
N PHE A 172 7.71 -12.88 -25.83
CA PHE A 172 8.48 -13.42 -24.71
C PHE A 172 8.07 -14.83 -24.27
N GLY A 173 7.13 -15.47 -24.96
CA GLY A 173 6.77 -16.87 -24.73
C GLY A 173 6.00 -17.16 -23.44
N PHE A 174 5.21 -16.20 -22.92
CA PHE A 174 4.32 -16.44 -21.78
C PHE A 174 2.85 -16.33 -22.14
N LEU A 175 1.99 -16.88 -21.28
CA LEU A 175 0.54 -16.77 -21.40
C LEU A 175 0.05 -15.62 -20.53
N VAL A 176 -0.79 -14.76 -21.09
CA VAL A 176 -1.60 -13.83 -20.29
C VAL A 176 -2.76 -14.65 -19.73
N PRO A 177 -2.95 -14.73 -18.41
CA PRO A 177 -4.17 -15.35 -17.87
C PRO A 177 -5.37 -14.54 -18.37
N GLU A 178 -6.30 -15.19 -19.09
CA GLU A 178 -7.58 -14.59 -19.43
C GLU A 178 -8.28 -14.20 -18.13
N VAL A 179 -8.44 -12.89 -17.90
CA VAL A 179 -9.47 -12.41 -16.99
C VAL A 179 -10.78 -12.84 -17.65
N PRO A 180 -11.64 -13.66 -16.99
CA PRO A 180 -12.90 -14.03 -17.59
C PRO A 180 -13.64 -12.74 -17.92
N GLU A 181 -13.88 -12.50 -19.20
CA GLU A 181 -14.78 -11.45 -19.65
C GLU A 181 -16.06 -11.65 -18.86
N VAL A 182 -16.42 -10.66 -18.03
CA VAL A 182 -17.76 -10.60 -17.47
C VAL A 182 -18.66 -10.59 -18.71
N PRO A 183 -19.53 -11.61 -18.91
CA PRO A 183 -20.38 -11.62 -20.08
C PRO A 183 -21.11 -10.28 -20.11
N GLU A 184 -21.04 -9.58 -21.24
CA GLU A 184 -21.77 -8.33 -21.42
C GLU A 184 -23.21 -8.57 -20.97
N THR A 185 -23.62 -7.80 -19.97
CA THR A 185 -24.98 -7.83 -19.45
C THR A 185 -25.92 -7.77 -20.66
N PRO A 186 -26.81 -8.75 -20.87
CA PRO A 186 -27.82 -8.65 -21.93
C PRO A 186 -28.52 -7.31 -21.80
N GLY A 187 -28.58 -6.57 -22.92
CA GLY A 187 -29.10 -5.21 -22.97
C GLY A 187 -30.37 -5.06 -22.14
N ALA A 188 -30.42 -3.98 -21.36
CA ALA A 188 -31.56 -3.65 -20.52
C ALA A 188 -32.87 -3.83 -21.29
N PRO A 189 -33.87 -4.54 -20.76
CA PRO A 189 -35.18 -4.56 -21.37
C PRO A 189 -35.72 -3.13 -21.40
N GLU A 190 -36.21 -2.73 -22.56
CA GLU A 190 -36.82 -1.43 -22.82
C GLU A 190 -37.94 -1.18 -21.79
N ALA A 191 -37.94 0.02 -21.19
CA ALA A 191 -38.88 0.39 -20.15
C ALA A 191 -40.33 0.33 -20.67
N PRO A 192 -41.28 -0.27 -19.92
CA PRO A 192 -42.68 -0.21 -20.32
C PRO A 192 -43.20 1.23 -20.26
N GLU A 193 -43.92 1.64 -21.32
CA GLU A 193 -44.64 2.91 -21.40
C GLU A 193 -45.54 3.14 -20.17
N ALA A 194 -45.57 4.39 -19.74
CA ALA A 194 -46.34 4.86 -18.59
C ALA A 194 -47.84 4.55 -18.75
N LEU A 195 -48.41 3.88 -17.76
CA LEU A 195 -49.86 3.73 -17.62
C LEU A 195 -50.43 4.96 -16.91
N ASP A 196 -51.44 5.57 -17.53
CA ASP A 196 -52.20 6.71 -17.01
C ASP A 196 -52.83 6.41 -15.64
N ILE A 197 -52.62 7.31 -14.69
CA ILE A 197 -53.15 7.26 -13.33
C ILE A 197 -54.39 8.19 -13.27
N PRO A 198 -55.57 7.73 -12.81
CA PRO A 198 -56.74 8.60 -12.67
C PRO A 198 -56.66 9.51 -11.42
N GLU A 199 -57.32 10.66 -11.54
CA GLU A 199 -57.31 11.82 -10.62
C GLU A 199 -57.86 11.52 -9.21
N VAL A 200 -57.20 12.07 -8.19
CA VAL A 200 -57.50 11.87 -6.75
C VAL A 200 -58.58 12.86 -6.27
N PRO A 201 -59.62 12.46 -5.52
CA PRO A 201 -60.62 13.39 -4.98
C PRO A 201 -60.12 14.16 -3.75
N GLN A 202 -60.65 15.37 -3.56
CA GLN A 202 -60.27 16.36 -2.54
C GLN A 202 -60.53 15.94 -1.08
N ALA A 203 -59.72 16.48 -0.17
CA ALA A 203 -59.70 16.25 1.27
C ALA A 203 -60.80 17.01 2.05
N PRO A 204 -61.27 16.51 3.22
CA PRO A 204 -62.15 17.26 4.11
C PRO A 204 -61.40 18.03 5.21
N GLU A 205 -61.99 19.15 5.64
CA GLU A 205 -61.51 20.11 6.66
C GLU A 205 -61.53 19.57 8.10
N VAL A 206 -60.60 20.09 8.93
CA VAL A 206 -60.44 19.81 10.36
C VAL A 206 -61.01 20.99 11.18
N PRO A 207 -61.81 20.77 12.25
CA PRO A 207 -62.24 21.83 13.15
C PRO A 207 -61.29 22.10 14.33
N GLU A 208 -61.48 23.28 14.89
CA GLU A 208 -60.65 24.11 15.78
C GLU A 208 -60.44 23.63 17.24
N ALA A 209 -59.39 24.16 17.88
CA ALA A 209 -58.95 23.94 19.28
C ALA A 209 -59.81 24.69 20.32
N PRO A 210 -59.61 24.44 21.64
CA PRO A 210 -58.91 25.47 22.44
C PRO A 210 -58.01 25.01 23.62
N GLU A 211 -57.03 25.90 23.91
CA GLU A 211 -56.40 26.41 25.16
C GLU A 211 -56.04 25.46 26.34
N GLU A 212 -54.77 25.30 26.73
CA GLU A 212 -53.82 26.17 27.47
C GLU A 212 -53.72 25.77 28.97
N SER A 213 -52.58 25.23 29.41
CA SER A 213 -52.07 25.47 30.76
C SER A 213 -50.60 25.10 30.97
N ALA A 214 -49.82 26.12 31.27
CA ALA A 214 -48.71 26.24 32.22
C ALA A 214 -47.56 25.19 32.27
N VAL A 215 -46.37 25.71 31.99
CA VAL A 215 -45.04 25.14 32.29
C VAL A 215 -44.73 25.28 33.78
N PRO A 216 -43.96 24.34 34.37
CA PRO A 216 -42.83 24.77 35.20
C PRO A 216 -41.52 24.02 34.91
N ALA A 217 -40.40 24.70 35.16
CA ALA A 217 -39.06 24.16 35.33
C ALA A 217 -38.46 24.79 36.63
N PRO A 218 -37.33 24.34 37.22
CA PRO A 218 -36.48 23.16 36.94
C PRO A 218 -36.00 22.37 38.20
N ALA A 219 -35.15 21.34 37.95
CA ALA A 219 -34.11 20.69 38.80
C ALA A 219 -34.43 19.33 39.48
N PRO A 220 -33.44 18.46 39.78
CA PRO A 220 -32.15 18.18 39.13
C PRO A 220 -31.90 16.67 38.83
N LEU A 221 -30.83 16.41 38.05
CA LEU A 221 -30.08 15.16 37.79
C LEU A 221 -30.45 13.89 38.60
N ALA A 222 -30.80 12.80 37.88
CA ALA A 222 -30.16 11.48 38.02
C ALA A 222 -30.66 10.44 36.98
N THR A 223 -29.69 9.80 36.32
CA THR A 223 -29.64 8.40 35.87
C THR A 223 -30.80 7.79 35.05
N GLY A 224 -30.51 7.38 33.81
CA GLY A 224 -31.34 6.38 33.13
C GLY A 224 -31.10 6.24 31.64
N GLY A 225 -30.12 5.40 31.27
CA GLY A 225 -29.95 4.68 30.00
C GLY A 225 -30.63 5.21 28.73
N VAL A 226 -29.85 5.91 27.89
CA VAL A 226 -30.17 6.05 26.47
C VAL A 226 -29.76 4.77 25.75
N ARG A 227 -30.74 4.09 25.12
CA ARG A 227 -30.49 3.00 24.17
C ARG A 227 -29.74 3.57 22.96
N PRO A 228 -28.63 2.97 22.51
CA PRO A 228 -27.92 3.47 21.34
C PRO A 228 -28.77 3.23 20.08
N ALA A 229 -28.95 4.30 19.31
CA ALA A 229 -29.41 4.24 17.93
C ALA A 229 -28.42 3.39 17.11
N HIS A 230 -28.97 2.55 16.23
CA HIS A 230 -28.29 1.58 15.36
C HIS A 230 -26.87 1.98 14.93
N GLY A 231 -25.87 1.57 15.72
CA GLY A 231 -24.45 1.79 15.48
C GLY A 231 -23.85 0.67 14.63
N ASN A 232 -22.95 1.05 13.71
CA ASN A 232 -22.09 0.11 13.00
C ASN A 232 -21.30 -0.74 14.03
N PRO A 233 -21.43 -2.07 14.05
CA PRO A 233 -20.81 -2.93 15.06
C PRO A 233 -19.27 -2.90 15.06
N TRP A 234 -18.64 -2.29 14.05
CA TRP A 234 -17.17 -2.17 13.94
C TRP A 234 -16.59 -0.89 14.53
N LEU A 235 -17.42 0.13 14.86
CA LEU A 235 -16.99 1.26 15.69
C LEU A 235 -16.76 0.85 17.16
N SER A 236 -17.04 -0.40 17.51
CA SER A 236 -16.85 -0.99 18.84
C SER A 236 -15.64 -1.92 18.93
N VAL A 237 -14.86 -2.10 17.84
CA VAL A 237 -13.56 -2.75 17.96
C VAL A 237 -12.66 -1.78 18.73
N PRO A 238 -12.09 -2.17 19.88
CA PRO A 238 -11.32 -1.25 20.70
C PRO A 238 -10.06 -0.85 19.93
N SER A 239 -10.11 0.30 19.25
CA SER A 239 -8.94 1.13 19.04
C SER A 239 -8.49 1.50 20.45
N HIS A 240 -7.57 0.70 21.00
CA HIS A 240 -7.15 0.84 22.38
C HIS A 240 -6.56 2.25 22.53
N PHE A 241 -7.34 3.12 23.15
CA PHE A 241 -6.87 4.38 23.68
C PHE A 241 -5.67 4.01 24.56
N LEU A 242 -4.43 4.31 24.13
CA LEU A 242 -3.32 4.01 25.02
C LEU A 242 -3.49 4.89 26.27
N PRO A 243 -3.14 4.37 27.46
CA PRO A 243 -3.39 5.06 28.71
C PRO A 243 -2.83 6.50 28.69
N PRO A 244 -3.35 7.38 29.58
CA PRO A 244 -2.88 8.76 29.70
C PRO A 244 -1.36 8.85 29.82
N LEU A 245 -0.78 9.94 29.31
CA LEU A 245 0.64 10.23 29.45
C LEU A 245 1.10 10.13 30.91
N GLY A 246 2.27 9.53 31.13
CA GLY A 246 2.83 9.28 32.46
C GLY A 246 2.48 7.91 33.07
N VAL A 247 1.58 7.14 32.44
CA VAL A 247 1.40 5.72 32.76
C VAL A 247 2.41 4.90 31.95
N PRO A 248 3.27 4.07 32.58
CA PRO A 248 4.15 3.16 31.85
C PRO A 248 3.33 2.24 30.96
N LEU A 249 3.61 2.21 29.65
CA LEU A 249 3.04 1.20 28.78
C LEU A 249 3.69 -0.15 29.12
N ALA A 250 2.85 -1.13 29.47
CA ALA A 250 3.32 -2.49 29.65
C ALA A 250 3.84 -3.03 28.30
N ARG A 251 4.88 -3.87 28.39
CA ARG A 251 5.33 -4.67 27.25
C ARG A 251 4.21 -5.63 26.85
N CYS A 252 3.87 -5.65 25.57
CA CYS A 252 2.77 -6.43 24.99
C CYS A 252 3.26 -7.57 24.08
N ASN A 253 4.56 -7.64 23.78
CA ASN A 253 5.15 -8.64 22.89
C ASN A 253 6.60 -8.97 23.23
N ASP A 254 7.10 -10.08 22.67
CA ASP A 254 8.45 -10.60 22.88
C ASP A 254 9.44 -10.21 21.77
N LEU A 255 9.21 -9.10 21.06
CA LEU A 255 10.17 -8.64 20.05
C LEU A 255 11.54 -8.39 20.72
N PRO A 256 12.66 -8.80 20.10
CA PRO A 256 13.98 -8.56 20.68
C PRO A 256 14.27 -7.07 20.84
N ALA A 257 14.93 -6.69 21.94
CA ALA A 257 15.28 -5.28 22.23
C ALA A 257 16.09 -4.60 21.11
N GLN A 258 16.82 -5.36 20.29
CA GLN A 258 17.54 -4.84 19.12
C GLN A 258 16.63 -4.33 17.99
N MET A 259 15.33 -4.66 18.02
CA MET A 259 14.38 -4.18 17.01
C MET A 259 13.98 -2.73 17.23
N GLY A 260 13.96 -2.23 18.47
CA GLY A 260 13.56 -0.86 18.74
C GLY A 260 13.94 -0.39 20.13
N PRO A 261 14.12 0.92 20.34
CA PRO A 261 14.49 1.46 21.64
C PRO A 261 13.34 1.36 22.64
N GLU A 262 13.72 1.25 23.92
CA GLU A 262 12.82 1.44 25.06
C GLU A 262 12.91 2.89 25.55
N PHE A 263 11.75 3.55 25.67
CA PHE A 263 11.63 4.95 26.10
C PHE A 263 10.21 5.25 26.56
N ALA A 264 10.03 6.31 27.37
CA ALA A 264 8.71 6.75 27.78
C ALA A 264 7.94 7.32 26.58
N PRO A 265 6.63 7.01 26.40
CA PRO A 265 5.86 7.54 25.28
C PRO A 265 5.84 9.06 25.28
N VAL A 266 5.94 9.65 24.09
CA VAL A 266 5.90 11.10 23.88
C VAL A 266 4.78 11.45 22.94
N GLU A 267 4.04 12.50 23.25
CA GLU A 267 2.86 12.92 22.50
C GLU A 267 2.96 14.36 22.06
N PHE A 268 2.40 14.61 20.88
CA PHE A 268 2.29 15.89 20.24
C PHE A 268 0.86 16.04 19.73
N SER A 269 0.30 17.25 19.81
CA SER A 269 -1.00 17.56 19.24
C SER A 269 -0.92 18.86 18.47
N GLY A 270 -1.68 18.94 17.39
CA GLY A 270 -1.70 20.11 16.51
C GLY A 270 -2.91 20.09 15.57
N ARG A 271 -2.90 20.98 14.59
CA ARG A 271 -3.96 21.11 13.59
C ARG A 271 -3.38 21.32 12.20
N GLY A 272 -3.99 20.69 11.21
CA GLY A 272 -3.59 20.88 9.82
C GLY A 272 -2.16 20.41 9.57
N LYS A 273 -1.36 21.24 8.89
CA LYS A 273 0.02 20.92 8.54
C LYS A 273 1.01 21.52 9.52
N GLU A 274 1.75 20.68 10.25
CA GLU A 274 2.81 21.14 11.16
C GLU A 274 4.00 20.17 11.17
N ASP A 275 5.17 20.71 11.53
CA ASP A 275 6.38 19.93 11.78
C ASP A 275 6.55 19.74 13.30
N VAL A 276 6.82 18.51 13.70
CA VAL A 276 7.03 18.10 15.09
C VAL A 276 8.49 17.71 15.28
N GLU A 277 9.16 18.36 16.22
CA GLU A 277 10.55 18.09 16.59
C GLU A 277 10.59 17.69 18.07
N PRO A 278 10.66 16.38 18.38
CA PRO A 278 10.79 15.91 19.74
C PRO A 278 12.10 16.37 20.38
N ASP A 279 12.04 16.86 21.62
CA ASP A 279 13.21 17.28 22.38
C ASP A 279 13.90 16.09 23.07
N PHE A 280 14.22 15.05 22.30
CA PHE A 280 15.02 13.92 22.76
C PHE A 280 15.63 13.15 21.60
N VAL A 281 16.74 12.46 21.87
CA VAL A 281 17.42 11.61 20.88
C VAL A 281 16.94 10.17 21.05
N LEU A 282 16.31 9.64 20.00
CA LEU A 282 15.93 8.23 19.93
C LEU A 282 17.15 7.38 19.56
N PRO A 283 17.42 6.27 20.27
CA PRO A 283 18.41 5.29 19.82
C PRO A 283 17.99 4.65 18.48
N LYS A 284 18.93 3.93 17.86
CA LYS A 284 18.69 3.23 16.60
C LYS A 284 17.63 2.14 16.77
N GLY A 285 16.68 2.05 15.85
CA GLY A 285 15.67 0.98 15.80
C GLY A 285 14.29 1.46 15.39
N PHE A 286 13.32 0.55 15.39
CA PHE A 286 11.93 0.84 15.05
C PHE A 286 11.20 1.56 16.17
N VAL A 287 10.38 2.54 15.77
CA VAL A 287 9.55 3.34 16.66
C VAL A 287 8.12 3.31 16.13
N ALA A 288 7.17 2.94 16.99
CA ALA A 288 5.76 2.95 16.67
C ALA A 288 5.20 4.39 16.80
N VAL A 289 4.30 4.74 15.89
CA VAL A 289 3.68 6.07 15.81
C VAL A 289 2.17 5.90 15.76
N ASP A 290 1.50 6.16 16.87
CA ASP A 290 0.04 6.27 16.87
C ASP A 290 -0.34 7.62 16.30
N VAL A 291 -1.33 7.64 15.42
CA VAL A 291 -1.87 8.85 14.80
C VAL A 291 -3.37 8.85 15.01
N LEU A 292 -3.81 9.85 15.73
CA LEU A 292 -5.22 10.17 15.92
C LEU A 292 -5.53 11.39 15.06
N LYS A 293 -6.63 11.34 14.31
CA LYS A 293 -7.14 12.50 13.57
C LYS A 293 -8.65 12.56 13.69
N GLU A 294 -9.15 13.68 14.16
CA GLU A 294 -10.59 13.94 14.27
C GLU A 294 -11.17 14.41 12.93
N GLY A 295 -12.39 13.97 12.63
CA GLY A 295 -13.15 14.38 11.46
C GLY A 295 -12.70 13.72 10.16
N ALA A 296 -13.31 14.15 9.05
CA ALA A 296 -13.02 13.66 7.71
C ALA A 296 -11.79 14.35 7.09
N GLY A 297 -11.27 13.80 5.99
CA GLY A 297 -10.14 14.36 5.23
C GLY A 297 -8.87 13.52 5.34
N TYR A 298 -7.91 13.85 4.49
CA TYR A 298 -6.62 13.16 4.42
C TYR A 298 -5.67 13.56 5.55
N ILE A 299 -4.86 12.60 6.01
CA ILE A 299 -3.67 12.85 6.83
C ILE A 299 -2.50 12.03 6.32
N GLU A 300 -1.33 12.65 6.32
CA GLU A 300 -0.05 12.01 6.06
C GLU A 300 0.93 12.33 7.18
N VAL A 301 1.65 11.32 7.66
CA VAL A 301 2.76 11.49 8.59
C VAL A 301 4.03 10.98 7.93
N VAL A 302 5.05 11.82 7.86
CA VAL A 302 6.33 11.51 7.22
C VAL A 302 7.49 11.90 8.13
N THR A 303 8.59 11.16 8.09
CA THR A 303 9.86 11.60 8.68
C THR A 303 10.55 12.58 7.74
N LEU A 304 11.22 13.59 8.29
CA LEU A 304 12.05 14.53 7.53
C LEU A 304 13.54 14.23 7.69
N THR A 305 14.31 14.53 6.66
CA THR A 305 15.77 14.63 6.74
C THR A 305 16.21 15.83 7.59
N ILE A 306 17.48 15.87 7.98
CA ILE A 306 18.11 17.04 8.63
C ILE A 306 17.96 18.35 7.82
N ARG A 307 17.67 18.27 6.52
CA ARG A 307 17.45 19.42 5.64
C ARG A 307 15.96 19.75 5.45
N GLY A 308 15.06 19.18 6.28
CA GLY A 308 13.62 19.40 6.20
C GLY A 308 12.93 18.78 4.97
N ARG A 309 13.65 17.94 4.18
CA ARG A 309 13.05 17.22 3.04
C ARG A 309 12.35 15.95 3.50
N ARG A 310 11.22 15.63 2.90
CA ARG A 310 10.51 14.35 3.11
C ARG A 310 11.46 13.16 2.86
N TRP A 311 11.45 12.20 3.77
CA TRP A 311 12.35 11.04 3.72
C TRP A 311 11.59 9.71 3.58
N ARG A 312 10.78 9.36 4.58
CA ARG A 312 9.98 8.12 4.63
C ARG A 312 8.57 8.45 5.06
N GLN A 313 7.61 7.84 4.39
CA GLN A 313 6.22 7.84 4.83
C GLN A 313 6.09 6.91 6.03
N VAL A 314 5.49 7.41 7.11
CA VAL A 314 5.16 6.63 8.31
C VAL A 314 3.78 6.03 8.17
N MET A 315 2.82 6.86 7.72
CA MET A 315 1.45 6.45 7.46
C MET A 315 0.73 7.51 6.61
N SER A 316 -0.28 7.10 5.85
CA SER A 316 -1.29 7.99 5.30
C SER A 316 -2.67 7.36 5.38
N SER A 317 -3.72 8.17 5.47
CA SER A 317 -5.10 7.67 5.50
C SER A 317 -6.12 8.77 5.16
N ARG A 318 -7.27 8.35 4.64
CA ARG A 318 -8.46 9.21 4.43
C ARG A 318 -9.61 8.85 5.37
N LEU A 319 -9.41 7.89 6.29
CA LEU A 319 -10.47 7.46 7.20
C LEU A 319 -10.94 8.63 8.07
N PRO A 320 -12.25 8.81 8.25
CA PRO A 320 -12.77 9.74 9.25
C PRO A 320 -12.44 9.21 10.65
N ASP A 321 -12.18 10.12 11.59
CA ASP A 321 -11.93 9.78 13.01
C ASP A 321 -10.89 8.65 13.14
N LEU A 322 -9.74 8.87 12.51
CA LEU A 322 -8.68 7.87 12.37
C LEU A 322 -8.03 7.59 13.72
N HIS A 323 -7.87 6.31 14.02
CA HIS A 323 -6.93 5.80 15.01
C HIS A 323 -6.04 4.77 14.30
N GLY A 324 -4.87 5.20 13.82
CA GLY A 324 -3.95 4.35 13.08
C GLY A 324 -2.60 4.21 13.77
N VAL A 325 -1.89 3.13 13.47
CA VAL A 325 -0.50 2.93 13.94
C VAL A 325 0.39 2.76 12.73
N GLY A 326 1.41 3.62 12.62
CA GLY A 326 2.51 3.47 11.68
C GLY A 326 3.81 3.11 12.40
N VAL A 327 4.87 2.92 11.62
CA VAL A 327 6.20 2.62 12.15
C VAL A 327 7.28 3.19 11.25
N PHE A 328 8.41 3.59 11.82
CA PHE A 328 9.61 3.93 11.07
C PHE A 328 10.86 3.44 11.78
N ALA A 329 11.95 3.28 11.03
CA ALA A 329 13.26 2.95 11.57
C ALA A 329 14.07 4.24 11.78
N HIS A 330 14.48 4.50 13.02
CA HIS A 330 15.36 5.59 13.39
C HIS A 330 16.83 5.18 13.29
N ASP A 331 17.70 6.09 12.84
CA ASP A 331 19.13 5.82 12.64
C ASP A 331 19.95 5.85 13.95
N GLY A 332 19.39 6.45 15.00
CA GLY A 332 20.02 6.62 16.30
C GLY A 332 21.00 7.78 16.40
N GLN A 333 21.10 8.61 15.37
CA GLN A 333 22.11 9.67 15.24
C GLN A 333 21.49 11.03 14.92
N SER A 334 20.45 11.05 14.09
CA SER A 334 19.77 12.27 13.67
C SER A 334 18.70 12.69 14.70
N PRO A 335 18.43 13.99 14.89
CA PRO A 335 17.24 14.41 15.60
C PRO A 335 15.99 13.97 14.83
N LEU A 336 15.00 13.43 15.53
CA LEU A 336 13.75 13.06 14.89
C LEU A 336 13.00 14.33 14.47
N ARG A 337 12.51 14.34 13.23
CA ARG A 337 11.60 15.36 12.71
C ARG A 337 10.47 14.67 11.97
N LEU A 338 9.25 14.99 12.35
CA LEU A 338 8.04 14.50 11.70
C LEU A 338 7.32 15.67 11.06
N ARG A 339 6.69 15.43 9.91
CA ARG A 339 5.71 16.33 9.33
C ARG A 339 4.37 15.64 9.33
N VAL A 340 3.39 16.30 9.90
CA VAL A 340 1.98 15.94 9.79
C VAL A 340 1.36 16.85 8.75
N ASP A 341 0.73 16.29 7.74
CA ASP A 341 -0.02 17.02 6.72
C ASP A 341 -1.47 16.57 6.78
N ALA A 342 -2.29 17.29 7.56
CA ALA A 342 -3.72 17.01 7.70
C ALA A 342 -4.55 18.06 6.94
N GLU A 343 -5.53 17.60 6.17
CA GLU A 343 -6.45 18.48 5.45
C GLU A 343 -7.38 19.26 6.40
N ARG A 344 -7.91 20.39 5.91
CA ARG A 344 -8.99 21.16 6.55
C ARG A 344 -8.72 21.61 7.99
N GLN A 345 -7.44 21.76 8.39
CA GLN A 345 -7.07 22.10 9.77
C GLN A 345 -7.60 21.07 10.79
N ALA A 346 -7.72 19.80 10.37
CA ALA A 346 -8.14 18.71 11.24
C ALA A 346 -7.22 18.62 12.45
N ALA A 347 -7.81 18.41 13.63
CA ALA A 347 -7.06 18.17 14.85
C ALA A 347 -6.43 16.77 14.79
N TRP A 348 -5.17 16.69 15.21
CA TRP A 348 -4.46 15.43 15.26
C TRP A 348 -3.62 15.33 16.53
N THR A 349 -3.36 14.09 16.92
CA THR A 349 -2.45 13.72 18.00
C THR A 349 -1.51 12.63 17.49
N ILE A 350 -0.21 12.86 17.65
CA ILE A 350 0.86 11.90 17.34
C ILE A 350 1.46 11.41 18.64
N ARG A 351 1.51 10.09 18.82
CA ARG A 351 2.18 9.49 19.97
C ARG A 351 3.28 8.54 19.51
N LEU A 352 4.50 8.77 20.00
CA LEU A 352 5.66 7.92 19.78
C LEU A 352 5.79 6.95 20.94
N ARG A 353 5.98 5.66 20.65
CA ARG A 353 6.15 4.62 21.68
C ARG A 353 7.08 3.48 21.23
N PRO A 354 7.65 2.73 22.19
CA PRO A 354 8.44 1.53 21.89
C PRO A 354 7.63 0.48 21.13
N VAL A 355 8.25 -0.22 20.18
CA VAL A 355 7.61 -1.34 19.46
C VAL A 355 7.28 -2.54 20.34
N SER A 356 7.89 -2.64 21.52
CA SER A 356 7.57 -3.63 22.56
C SER A 356 6.15 -3.49 23.13
N THR A 357 5.49 -2.36 22.85
CA THR A 357 4.09 -2.08 23.26
C THR A 357 3.06 -2.44 22.19
N LEU A 358 3.50 -2.83 20.98
CA LEU A 358 2.60 -3.25 19.90
C LEU A 358 1.86 -4.54 20.28
N ARG A 359 0.62 -4.68 19.77
CA ARG A 359 -0.13 -5.94 19.91
C ARG A 359 0.64 -7.06 19.25
N SER A 360 0.71 -8.21 19.92
CA SER A 360 1.23 -9.42 19.31
C SER A 360 0.19 -10.02 18.37
N PHE A 361 0.64 -10.53 17.23
CA PHE A 361 -0.17 -11.34 16.32
C PHE A 361 -0.37 -12.77 16.88
N GLU A 362 0.49 -13.21 17.80
CA GLU A 362 0.36 -14.49 18.48
C GLU A 362 -0.76 -14.41 19.54
N GLY A 363 -1.90 -15.02 19.25
CA GLY A 363 -3.05 -15.06 20.15
C GLY A 363 -3.98 -16.24 19.88
N ALA A 364 -4.86 -16.55 20.84
CA ALA A 364 -5.77 -17.69 20.77
C ALA A 364 -6.98 -17.48 19.82
N GLY A 365 -6.97 -16.44 18.98
CA GLY A 365 -8.08 -16.09 18.10
C GLY A 365 -7.73 -14.98 17.10
N PRO A 366 -8.69 -14.57 16.26
CA PRO A 366 -8.47 -13.56 15.24
C PRO A 366 -8.10 -12.22 15.87
N VAL A 367 -7.04 -11.59 15.35
CA VAL A 367 -6.71 -10.19 15.61
C VAL A 367 -7.56 -9.34 14.67
N GLU A 368 -8.31 -8.40 15.24
CA GLU A 368 -9.17 -7.48 14.49
C GLU A 368 -8.68 -6.05 14.64
N GLY A 369 -8.87 -5.26 13.59
CA GLY A 369 -8.52 -3.85 13.54
C GLY A 369 -9.36 -3.06 12.55
N TYR A 370 -9.19 -1.74 12.58
CA TYR A 370 -9.84 -0.81 11.67
C TYR A 370 -8.83 0.24 11.22
N GLY A 371 -8.56 0.30 9.92
CA GLY A 371 -7.53 1.18 9.38
C GLY A 371 -6.11 0.63 9.51
N PRO A 372 -5.09 1.48 9.29
CA PRO A 372 -3.71 1.04 9.32
C PRO A 372 -3.23 0.70 10.74
N GLU A 373 -2.47 -0.38 10.88
CA GLU A 373 -1.93 -0.81 12.16
C GLU A 373 -0.58 -1.51 12.00
N VAL A 374 0.18 -1.64 13.10
CA VAL A 374 1.39 -2.46 13.15
C VAL A 374 1.26 -3.50 14.26
N LEU A 375 1.52 -4.76 13.93
CA LEU A 375 1.53 -5.89 14.86
C LEU A 375 2.95 -6.43 15.03
N ALA A 376 3.23 -6.98 16.21
CA ALA A 376 4.43 -7.75 16.49
C ALA A 376 4.22 -9.23 16.12
N HIS A 377 5.13 -9.82 15.35
CA HIS A 377 5.14 -11.25 15.08
C HIS A 377 6.44 -11.88 15.58
N THR A 378 6.36 -12.81 16.51
CA THR A 378 7.48 -13.53 17.12
C THR A 378 7.43 -15.04 16.90
N GLY A 379 6.31 -15.54 16.37
CA GLY A 379 6.07 -16.96 16.13
C GLY A 379 6.86 -17.56 14.96
N ASP A 380 6.61 -18.84 14.73
CA ASP A 380 7.06 -19.56 13.54
C ASP A 380 6.31 -19.10 12.29
N GLU A 381 6.79 -19.53 11.13
CA GLU A 381 6.09 -19.32 9.86
C GLU A 381 4.70 -19.93 9.93
N THR A 382 3.69 -19.14 9.57
CA THR A 382 2.29 -19.52 9.72
C THR A 382 1.47 -19.09 8.52
N ASP A 383 0.54 -19.95 8.11
CA ASP A 383 -0.55 -19.55 7.23
C ASP A 383 -1.46 -18.60 8.00
N VAL A 384 -2.02 -17.61 7.31
CA VAL A 384 -2.95 -16.64 7.88
C VAL A 384 -4.20 -16.61 7.03
N ALA A 385 -5.36 -16.73 7.67
CA ALA A 385 -6.62 -16.38 7.04
C ALA A 385 -6.99 -14.95 7.42
N TYR A 386 -7.45 -14.18 6.44
CA TYR A 386 -7.86 -12.80 6.66
C TYR A 386 -9.25 -12.52 6.10
N ARG A 387 -9.89 -11.50 6.67
CA ARG A 387 -11.12 -10.92 6.18
C ARG A 387 -10.96 -9.41 6.14
N PHE A 388 -11.25 -8.82 4.99
CA PHE A 388 -11.33 -7.36 4.83
C PHE A 388 -12.76 -6.96 4.52
N GLN A 389 -13.26 -5.92 5.17
CA GLN A 389 -14.66 -5.51 5.09
C GLN A 389 -14.87 -4.24 4.25
N GLY A 390 -13.79 -3.55 3.89
CA GLY A 390 -13.89 -2.22 3.28
C GLY A 390 -14.23 -1.15 4.32
N ASP A 391 -14.29 0.09 3.85
CA ASP A 391 -14.85 1.21 4.62
C ASP A 391 -16.39 1.22 4.54
N LYS A 392 -17.01 2.35 4.93
CA LYS A 392 -18.46 2.55 4.88
C LYS A 392 -19.07 2.33 3.49
N ASP A 393 -18.29 2.57 2.43
CA ASP A 393 -18.71 2.45 1.04
C ASP A 393 -18.35 1.06 0.47
N LYS A 394 -17.76 0.18 1.30
CA LYS A 394 -17.31 -1.19 0.98
C LYS A 394 -16.21 -1.25 -0.07
N GLU A 395 -15.60 -0.11 -0.37
CA GLU A 395 -14.41 0.02 -1.19
C GLU A 395 -13.16 0.08 -0.32
N GLY A 396 -12.00 0.02 -0.96
CA GLY A 396 -10.72 0.24 -0.28
C GLY A 396 -9.74 -0.91 -0.37
N TYR A 397 -8.59 -0.74 0.25
CA TYR A 397 -7.47 -1.67 0.15
C TYR A 397 -7.12 -2.24 1.52
N PHE A 398 -6.63 -3.47 1.51
CA PHE A 398 -6.02 -4.15 2.65
C PHE A 398 -4.71 -4.78 2.20
N SER A 399 -3.62 -4.57 2.92
CA SER A 399 -2.42 -5.36 2.76
C SER A 399 -1.64 -5.50 4.05
N VAL A 400 -0.79 -6.52 4.06
CA VAL A 400 0.12 -6.81 5.13
C VAL A 400 1.52 -6.89 4.55
N GLU A 401 2.42 -6.08 5.10
CA GLU A 401 3.85 -6.16 4.85
C GLU A 401 4.57 -6.65 6.10
N ALA A 402 5.54 -7.55 5.95
CA ALA A 402 6.37 -8.03 7.02
C ALA A 402 7.76 -7.41 6.95
N HIS A 403 8.25 -6.85 8.05
CA HIS A 403 9.64 -6.42 8.16
C HIS A 403 10.59 -7.62 8.03
N ARG A 404 11.66 -7.49 7.22
CA ARG A 404 12.71 -8.49 7.02
C ARG A 404 13.97 -8.14 7.80
N ARG A 405 14.70 -9.17 8.26
CA ARG A 405 16.10 -9.01 8.72
C ARG A 405 16.92 -8.28 7.65
N GLY A 406 17.40 -7.08 7.98
CA GLY A 406 18.12 -6.20 7.05
C GLY A 406 17.48 -4.81 6.86
N GLY A 407 16.27 -4.57 7.39
CA GLY A 407 15.64 -3.24 7.35
C GLY A 407 14.76 -2.98 6.11
N HIS A 408 14.42 -4.03 5.37
CA HIS A 408 13.51 -3.98 4.21
C HIS A 408 12.13 -4.54 4.59
N TRP A 409 11.09 -4.15 3.86
CA TRP A 409 9.73 -4.66 4.01
C TRP A 409 9.43 -5.67 2.90
N GLU A 410 8.69 -6.72 3.22
CA GLU A 410 8.30 -7.82 2.33
C GLU A 410 6.78 -7.84 2.27
N TYR A 411 6.18 -7.71 1.08
CA TYR A 411 4.75 -7.86 0.94
C TYR A 411 4.36 -9.31 1.27
N ALA A 412 3.41 -9.50 2.18
CA ALA A 412 2.95 -10.82 2.58
C ALA A 412 1.68 -11.21 1.82
N PHE A 413 0.61 -10.41 1.96
CA PHE A 413 -0.68 -10.66 1.30
C PHE A 413 -1.58 -9.43 1.41
N GLY A 414 -2.65 -9.40 0.62
CA GLY A 414 -3.56 -8.25 0.59
C GLY A 414 -4.68 -8.44 -0.42
N ARG A 415 -5.51 -7.40 -0.61
CA ARG A 415 -6.63 -7.38 -1.53
C ARG A 415 -7.23 -5.96 -1.67
N ARG A 416 -7.80 -5.65 -2.83
CA ARG A 416 -8.39 -4.33 -3.18
C ARG A 416 -9.91 -4.20 -2.99
N HIS A 417 -10.59 -5.24 -2.57
CA HIS A 417 -12.04 -5.20 -2.35
C HIS A 417 -12.40 -6.00 -1.13
N ARG A 418 -13.52 -5.70 -0.47
CA ARG A 418 -14.06 -6.54 0.61
C ARG A 418 -14.01 -8.03 0.24
N GLY A 419 -13.61 -8.88 1.18
CA GLY A 419 -13.55 -10.31 0.95
C GLY A 419 -12.81 -11.07 2.04
N ARG A 420 -12.61 -12.36 1.79
CA ARG A 420 -11.76 -13.23 2.61
C ARG A 420 -10.60 -13.72 1.74
N GLY A 421 -9.49 -14.05 2.36
CA GLY A 421 -8.34 -14.63 1.69
C GLY A 421 -7.44 -15.38 2.66
N SER A 422 -6.34 -15.86 2.13
CA SER A 422 -5.25 -16.43 2.91
C SER A 422 -3.91 -15.93 2.39
N GLY A 423 -2.92 -15.89 3.26
CA GLY A 423 -1.53 -15.63 2.92
C GLY A 423 -0.61 -16.32 3.92
N ALA A 424 0.70 -16.08 3.83
CA ALA A 424 1.67 -16.59 4.78
C ALA A 424 2.39 -15.43 5.46
N VAL A 425 2.66 -15.58 6.75
CA VAL A 425 3.57 -14.70 7.48
C VAL A 425 4.87 -15.48 7.72
N PRO A 426 6.02 -14.98 7.23
CA PRO A 426 7.29 -15.64 7.46
C PRO A 426 7.69 -15.60 8.93
N ARG A 427 8.50 -16.58 9.34
CA ARG A 427 9.01 -16.70 10.71
C ARG A 427 9.53 -15.37 11.30
N GLY A 428 9.12 -15.11 12.54
CA GLY A 428 9.54 -14.00 13.39
C GLY A 428 11.02 -14.01 13.78
N PRO A 429 11.51 -12.96 14.46
CA PRO A 429 10.78 -11.76 14.87
C PRO A 429 10.65 -10.74 13.74
N ARG A 430 9.43 -10.22 13.56
CA ARG A 430 9.05 -9.27 12.50
C ARG A 430 7.98 -8.29 13.00
N LEU A 431 7.87 -7.18 12.30
CA LEU A 431 6.75 -6.24 12.40
C LEU A 431 5.84 -6.50 11.21
N LEU A 432 4.53 -6.61 11.43
CA LEU A 432 3.53 -6.72 10.37
C LEU A 432 2.84 -5.37 10.25
N VAL A 433 3.07 -4.66 9.14
CA VAL A 433 2.40 -3.41 8.81
C VAL A 433 1.15 -3.75 8.03
N VAL A 434 0.01 -3.50 8.64
CA VAL A 434 -1.29 -3.62 8.02
C VAL A 434 -1.68 -2.27 7.46
N GLU A 435 -1.77 -2.15 6.14
CA GLU A 435 -2.39 -0.99 5.49
C GLU A 435 -3.84 -1.34 5.19
N ALA A 436 -4.79 -0.63 5.78
CA ALA A 436 -6.18 -0.86 5.52
C ALA A 436 -6.99 0.43 5.47
N THR A 437 -8.00 0.46 4.60
CA THR A 437 -9.02 1.52 4.58
C THR A 437 -10.35 0.93 5.02
N GLY A 438 -10.43 0.49 6.28
CA GLY A 438 -11.64 -0.11 6.85
C GLY A 438 -11.35 -1.25 7.83
N GLY A 439 -12.40 -2.01 8.17
CA GLY A 439 -12.31 -3.10 9.13
C GLY A 439 -11.65 -4.36 8.55
N TRP A 440 -10.79 -4.99 9.34
CA TRP A 440 -10.09 -6.22 8.95
C TRP A 440 -9.95 -7.18 10.13
N SER A 441 -9.77 -8.46 9.82
CA SER A 441 -9.36 -9.48 10.78
C SER A 441 -8.35 -10.44 10.18
N MET A 442 -7.43 -10.93 11.00
CA MET A 442 -6.37 -11.87 10.64
C MET A 442 -6.29 -12.96 11.71
N GLU A 443 -6.19 -14.21 11.29
CA GLU A 443 -6.12 -15.36 12.18
C GLU A 443 -5.02 -16.31 11.70
N ALA A 444 -4.09 -16.63 12.59
CA ALA A 444 -3.08 -17.65 12.33
C ALA A 444 -3.76 -19.02 12.16
N ARG A 445 -3.32 -19.77 11.16
CA ARG A 445 -3.74 -21.14 10.90
C ARG A 445 -2.53 -22.05 10.96
N GLU A 446 -2.74 -23.26 11.49
CA GLU A 446 -1.74 -24.31 11.34
C GLU A 446 -1.43 -24.49 9.85
N PRO A 447 -0.14 -24.58 9.48
CA PRO A 447 0.26 -24.80 8.10
C PRO A 447 -0.46 -26.05 7.59
N ARG A 448 -1.15 -25.93 6.46
CA ARG A 448 -1.70 -27.14 5.82
C ARG A 448 -0.54 -27.97 5.33
N PHE A 449 -0.12 -28.97 6.10
CA PHE A 449 0.73 -30.04 5.58
C PHE A 449 -0.01 -30.68 4.41
N ALA A 450 0.39 -30.34 3.19
CA ALA A 450 -0.01 -31.05 1.99
C ALA A 450 0.53 -32.48 2.11
N GLY A 451 -0.29 -33.39 2.62
CA GLY A 451 0.05 -34.80 2.70
C GLY A 451 0.14 -35.42 1.31
N PHE A 452 1.34 -35.47 0.74
CA PHE A 452 1.75 -36.30 -0.41
C PHE A 452 3.29 -36.40 -0.34
N TRP A 453 4.00 -37.51 -0.10
CA TRP A 453 3.75 -38.93 -0.33
C TRP A 453 4.39 -39.81 0.76
N THR A 454 3.69 -40.85 1.22
CA THR A 454 4.34 -42.12 1.60
C THR A 454 3.92 -43.16 0.56
N ARG A 455 4.84 -43.57 -0.32
CA ARG A 455 4.72 -44.84 -1.06
C ARG A 455 5.50 -45.90 -0.30
N ARG A 456 4.83 -46.99 0.06
CA ARG A 456 5.43 -48.33 0.06
C ARG A 456 5.24 -48.92 -1.33
#